data_AF-A0A522CUU8-F1
#
_entry.id   AF-A0A522CUU8-F1
#
_cell.length_a   1.000
_cell.length_b   1.000
_cell.length_c   1.000
_cell.angle_alpha   90.00
_cell.angle_beta   90.00
_cell.angle_gamma   90.00
#
_symmetry.space_group_name_H-M   'P 1'
#
loop_
_entity.id
_entity.type
_entity.pdbx_description
1 polymer ?
#
loop_
_entity_poly.entity_id
_entity_poly.type
_entity_poly.pdbx_seq_one_letter_code
_entity_poly.pdbx_strand_id
1 'polypeptide(L)'
;MSDPTPDIVEEDQLLAAAAKMEFAAMRHIHGQLIESTDPAVISTLSHAYARHSRCMRQNLACLQRQKAERARAQRAADQHEVWMARRRPSEDDLHGLAVEARTREVQDAVDRVISAAAQGDRQRHTEWAHRFDREADDWSERPDWLEDDLDVVVSRACAALELPGALAARWRELPEPDFTPEPAPATPEEVAAANAVARDLMARYRGASGADVAAARRFPPDADTS
;
A
#
# COMPACT_ATOMS: atom_id res chain seq x y z
N MET A 1 -7.43 25.70 -23.95
CA MET A 1 -6.92 24.85 -25.04
C MET A 1 -5.58 24.35 -24.57
N SER A 2 -5.47 23.06 -24.26
CA SER A 2 -4.17 22.46 -23.89
C SER A 2 -3.37 22.33 -25.16
N ASP A 3 -2.21 22.97 -25.24
CA ASP A 3 -1.26 22.73 -26.32
C ASP A 3 -0.96 21.22 -26.38
N PRO A 4 -0.87 20.63 -27.58
CA PRO A 4 -0.43 19.25 -27.71
C PRO A 4 0.96 19.16 -27.09
N THR A 5 1.09 18.33 -26.06
CA THR A 5 2.38 18.04 -25.45
C THR A 5 3.28 17.51 -26.56
N PRO A 6 4.43 18.15 -26.84
CA PRO A 6 5.27 17.76 -27.97
C PRO A 6 5.63 16.27 -27.85
N ASP A 7 5.72 15.59 -29.00
CA ASP A 7 6.20 14.21 -29.00
C ASP A 7 7.63 14.18 -28.46
N ILE A 8 7.82 13.51 -27.33
CA ILE A 8 9.09 13.45 -26.59
C ILE A 8 10.20 12.82 -27.46
N VAL A 9 9.83 11.99 -28.44
CA VAL A 9 10.78 11.41 -29.41
C VAL A 9 11.19 12.47 -30.45
N GLU A 10 10.29 13.37 -30.81
CA GLU A 10 10.56 14.50 -31.71
C GLU A 10 11.50 15.52 -31.03
N GLU A 11 11.30 15.83 -29.75
CA GLU A 11 12.19 16.73 -29.00
C GLU A 11 13.65 16.22 -28.93
N ASP A 12 13.83 14.92 -28.64
CA ASP A 12 15.14 14.27 -28.63
C ASP A 12 15.83 14.38 -30.00
N GLN A 13 15.06 14.15 -31.07
CA GLN A 13 15.54 14.24 -32.44
C GLN A 13 15.95 15.66 -32.79
N LEU A 14 15.17 16.67 -32.36
CA LEU A 14 15.49 18.09 -32.56
C LEU A 14 16.78 18.49 -31.85
N LEU A 15 16.97 18.07 -30.59
CA LEU A 15 18.22 18.34 -29.85
C LEU A 15 19.43 17.66 -30.49
N ALA A 16 19.28 16.41 -30.94
CA ALA A 16 20.33 15.68 -31.63
C ALA A 16 20.67 16.32 -33.00
N ALA A 17 19.65 16.72 -33.76
CA ALA A 17 19.82 17.41 -35.04
C ALA A 17 20.50 18.77 -34.85
N ALA A 18 20.09 19.55 -33.85
CA ALA A 18 20.72 20.83 -33.52
C ALA A 18 22.20 20.65 -33.15
N ALA A 19 22.54 19.68 -32.29
CA ALA A 19 23.93 19.38 -31.97
C ALA A 19 24.77 18.99 -33.21
N LYS A 20 24.18 18.25 -34.16
CA LYS A 20 24.82 17.88 -35.42
C LYS A 20 25.05 19.10 -36.33
N MET A 21 24.10 20.03 -36.40
CA MET A 21 24.24 21.27 -37.16
C MET A 21 25.35 22.16 -36.56
N GLU A 22 25.38 22.31 -35.24
CA GLU A 22 26.44 23.03 -34.53
C GLU A 22 27.83 22.43 -34.80
N PHE A 23 27.93 21.10 -34.79
CA PHE A 23 29.19 20.42 -35.13
C PHE A 23 29.61 20.64 -36.59
N ALA A 24 28.67 20.64 -37.53
CA ALA A 24 28.96 20.94 -38.93
C ALA A 24 29.47 22.38 -39.11
N ALA A 25 28.84 23.35 -38.45
CA ALA A 25 29.29 24.74 -38.42
C ALA A 25 30.70 24.88 -37.83
N MET A 26 30.97 24.20 -36.70
CA MET A 26 32.31 24.16 -36.10
C MET A 26 33.37 23.62 -37.06
N ARG A 27 33.07 22.53 -37.77
CA ARG A 27 34.01 21.96 -38.76
C ARG A 27 34.33 22.94 -39.89
N HIS A 28 33.32 23.65 -40.37
CA HIS A 28 33.50 24.67 -41.41
C HIS A 28 34.37 25.83 -40.92
N ILE A 29 34.04 26.40 -39.75
CA ILE A 29 34.81 27.49 -39.13
C ILE A 29 36.25 27.05 -38.85
N HIS A 30 36.46 25.82 -38.40
CA HIS A 30 37.79 25.28 -38.14
C HIS A 30 38.64 25.20 -39.41
N GLY A 31 38.05 24.79 -40.54
CA GLY A 31 38.73 24.82 -41.84
C GLY A 31 39.20 26.23 -42.21
N GLN A 32 38.32 27.22 -42.10
CA GLN A 32 38.65 28.63 -42.38
C GLN A 32 39.70 29.21 -41.41
N LEU A 33 39.69 28.78 -40.14
CA LEU A 33 40.69 29.18 -39.15
C LEU A 33 42.10 28.73 -39.52
N ILE A 34 42.24 27.52 -40.07
CA ILE A 34 43.55 26.97 -40.47
C ILE A 34 44.10 27.72 -41.69
N GLU A 35 43.23 28.15 -42.60
CA GLU A 35 43.60 28.81 -43.86
C GLU A 35 43.84 30.32 -43.71
N SER A 36 43.28 30.94 -42.67
CA SER A 36 43.37 32.39 -42.48
C SER A 36 44.69 32.82 -41.83
N THR A 37 45.27 33.89 -42.36
CA THR A 37 46.44 34.57 -41.79
C THR A 37 46.12 35.97 -41.25
N ASP A 38 44.89 36.47 -41.46
CA ASP A 38 44.46 37.78 -40.97
C ASP A 38 44.06 37.69 -39.48
N PRO A 39 44.76 38.39 -38.57
CA PRO A 39 44.45 38.36 -37.14
C PRO A 39 43.00 38.76 -36.80
N ALA A 40 42.41 39.69 -37.56
CA ALA A 40 41.03 40.11 -37.32
C ALA A 40 40.04 38.99 -37.64
N VAL A 41 40.22 38.31 -38.77
CA VAL A 41 39.42 37.16 -39.20
C VAL A 41 39.59 35.98 -38.23
N ILE A 42 40.82 35.69 -37.81
CA ILE A 42 41.11 34.63 -36.84
C ILE A 42 40.38 34.87 -35.52
N SER A 43 40.39 36.11 -35.02
CA SER A 43 39.69 36.48 -33.79
C SER A 43 38.17 36.25 -33.90
N THR A 44 37.55 36.75 -34.97
CA THR A 44 36.11 36.56 -35.21
C THR A 44 35.72 35.09 -35.32
N LEU A 45 36.47 34.30 -36.10
CA LEU A 45 36.21 32.88 -36.28
C LEU A 45 36.43 32.09 -34.97
N SER A 46 37.42 32.46 -34.17
CA SER A 46 37.67 31.83 -32.86
C SER A 46 36.50 32.05 -31.89
N HIS A 47 35.93 33.25 -31.87
CA HIS A 47 34.73 33.54 -31.07
C HIS A 47 33.50 32.77 -31.57
N ALA A 48 33.29 32.70 -32.89
CA ALA A 48 32.21 31.91 -33.48
C ALA A 48 32.36 30.41 -33.14
N TYR A 49 33.56 29.86 -33.29
CA TYR A 49 33.86 28.47 -32.93
C TYR A 49 33.56 28.18 -31.46
N ALA A 50 34.00 29.05 -30.54
CA ALA A 50 33.75 28.90 -29.11
C ALA A 50 32.25 28.94 -28.77
N ARG A 51 31.47 29.78 -29.46
CA ARG A 51 30.01 29.85 -29.32
C ARG A 51 29.35 28.54 -29.77
N HIS A 52 29.64 28.07 -30.98
CA HIS A 52 29.05 26.84 -31.51
C HIS A 52 29.45 25.61 -30.66
N SER A 53 30.69 25.57 -30.17
CA SER A 53 31.15 24.54 -29.22
C SER A 53 30.36 24.52 -27.91
N ARG A 54 29.95 25.70 -27.42
CA ARG A 54 29.12 25.80 -26.22
C ARG A 54 27.69 25.32 -26.51
N CYS A 55 27.08 25.79 -27.60
CA CYS A 55 25.73 25.42 -28.01
C CYS A 55 25.61 23.89 -28.23
N MET A 56 26.56 23.27 -28.94
CA MET A 56 26.60 21.82 -29.13
C MET A 56 26.62 21.06 -27.79
N ARG A 57 27.50 21.46 -26.85
CA ARG A 57 27.60 20.81 -25.53
C ARG A 57 26.32 20.98 -24.71
N GLN A 58 25.69 22.15 -24.78
CA GLN A 58 24.41 22.41 -24.09
C GLN A 58 23.29 21.53 -24.64
N ASN A 59 23.18 21.39 -25.97
CA ASN A 59 22.17 20.53 -26.60
C ASN A 59 22.36 19.06 -26.20
N LEU A 60 23.59 18.55 -26.24
CA LEU A 60 23.89 17.18 -25.80
C LEU A 60 23.63 16.98 -24.30
N ALA A 61 23.96 17.95 -23.45
CA ALA A 61 23.67 17.87 -22.02
C ALA A 61 22.17 17.87 -21.72
N CYS A 62 21.37 18.63 -22.48
CA CYS A 62 19.91 18.61 -22.38
C CYS A 62 19.35 17.24 -22.76
N LEU A 63 19.79 16.70 -23.90
CA LEU A 63 19.38 15.38 -24.38
C LEU A 63 19.69 14.27 -23.36
N GLN A 64 20.88 14.28 -22.77
CA GLN A 64 21.26 13.29 -21.74
C GLN A 64 20.40 13.42 -20.47
N ARG A 65 20.06 14.65 -20.08
CA ARG A 65 19.18 14.90 -18.93
C ARG A 65 17.78 14.36 -19.17
N GLN A 66 17.17 14.65 -20.32
CA GLN A 66 15.86 14.14 -20.68
C GLN A 66 15.82 12.60 -20.73
N LYS A 67 16.89 11.97 -21.22
CA LYS A 67 17.01 10.50 -21.20
C LYS A 67 17.12 9.95 -19.78
N ALA A 68 17.93 10.58 -18.92
CA ALA A 68 18.10 10.15 -17.53
C ALA A 68 16.82 10.33 -16.71
N GLU A 69 16.08 11.43 -16.90
CA GLU A 69 14.79 11.68 -16.25
C GLU A 69 13.76 10.62 -16.64
N ARG A 70 13.65 10.27 -17.92
CA ARG A 70 12.79 9.16 -18.37
C ARG A 70 13.20 7.82 -17.78
N ALA A 71 14.49 7.50 -17.77
CA ALA A 71 14.97 6.26 -17.16
C ALA A 71 14.70 6.21 -15.64
N ARG A 72 14.62 7.36 -14.96
CA ARG A 72 14.17 7.45 -13.56
C ARG A 72 12.67 7.26 -13.44
N ALA A 73 11.89 7.93 -14.29
CA ALA A 73 10.43 7.82 -14.32
C ALA A 73 9.98 6.39 -14.62
N GLN A 74 10.60 5.71 -15.60
CA GLN A 74 10.32 4.31 -15.91
C GLN A 74 10.60 3.40 -14.71
N ARG A 75 11.77 3.53 -14.08
CA ARG A 75 12.08 2.74 -12.87
C ARG A 75 11.10 3.00 -11.73
N ALA A 76 10.63 4.24 -11.57
CA ALA A 76 9.62 4.57 -10.57
C ALA A 76 8.27 3.92 -10.92
N ALA A 77 7.88 3.90 -12.20
CA ALA A 77 6.68 3.22 -12.67
C ALA A 77 6.78 1.70 -12.47
N ASP A 78 7.89 1.07 -12.84
CA ASP A 78 8.14 -0.36 -12.65
C ASP A 78 8.08 -0.74 -11.16
N GLN A 79 8.70 0.07 -10.29
CA GLN A 79 8.64 -0.13 -8.84
C GLN A 79 7.22 0.03 -8.29
N HIS A 80 6.46 1.01 -8.80
CA HIS A 80 5.08 1.22 -8.42
C HIS A 80 4.20 0.03 -8.84
N GLU A 81 4.40 -0.51 -10.04
CA GLU A 81 3.70 -1.69 -10.53
C GLU A 81 3.99 -2.92 -9.66
N VAL A 82 5.26 -3.17 -9.32
CA VAL A 82 5.64 -4.26 -8.40
C VAL A 82 5.02 -4.07 -7.01
N TRP A 83 4.99 -2.84 -6.50
CA TRP A 83 4.36 -2.53 -5.21
C TRP A 83 2.84 -2.76 -5.25
N MET A 84 2.17 -2.33 -6.31
CA MET A 84 0.74 -2.55 -6.52
C MET A 84 0.40 -4.02 -6.69
N ALA A 85 1.20 -4.78 -7.46
CA ALA A 85 1.03 -6.21 -7.65
C ALA A 85 1.14 -6.98 -6.33
N ARG A 86 2.06 -6.58 -5.44
CA ARG A 86 2.19 -7.16 -4.08
C ARG A 86 1.04 -6.79 -3.14
N ARG A 87 0.33 -5.71 -3.43
CA ARG A 87 -0.75 -5.18 -2.57
C ARG A 87 -2.13 -5.62 -3.03
N ARG A 88 -2.23 -6.39 -4.11
CA ARG A 88 -3.49 -7.01 -4.52
C ARG A 88 -3.87 -8.03 -3.44
N PRO A 89 -5.05 -7.91 -2.80
CA PRO A 89 -5.50 -8.90 -1.82
C PRO A 89 -5.49 -10.28 -2.47
N SER A 90 -4.91 -11.25 -1.77
CA SER A 90 -5.02 -12.66 -2.12
C SER A 90 -6.47 -13.14 -1.97
N GLU A 91 -6.78 -14.32 -2.54
CA GLU A 91 -8.10 -14.93 -2.33
C GLU A 91 -8.36 -15.20 -0.84
N ASP A 92 -7.31 -15.59 -0.10
CA ASP A 92 -7.36 -15.77 1.35
C ASP A 92 -7.68 -14.45 2.08
N ASP A 93 -7.08 -13.33 1.65
CA ASP A 93 -7.39 -12.00 2.22
C ASP A 93 -8.86 -11.62 1.97
N LEU A 94 -9.37 -11.88 0.76
CA LEU A 94 -10.76 -11.60 0.42
C LEU A 94 -11.73 -12.48 1.22
N HIS A 95 -11.38 -13.76 1.41
CA HIS A 95 -12.14 -14.68 2.24
C HIS A 95 -12.17 -14.22 3.70
N GLY A 96 -11.02 -13.85 4.27
CA GLY A 96 -10.94 -13.29 5.62
C GLY A 96 -11.80 -12.03 5.80
N LEU A 97 -11.74 -11.10 4.84
CA LEU A 97 -12.60 -9.90 4.84
C LEU A 97 -14.10 -10.23 4.77
N ALA A 98 -14.48 -11.27 4.01
CA ALA A 98 -15.86 -11.72 3.94
C ALA A 98 -16.33 -12.35 5.27
N VAL A 99 -15.49 -13.15 5.92
CA VAL A 99 -15.75 -13.71 7.25
C VAL A 99 -15.92 -12.59 8.27
N GLU A 100 -15.00 -11.63 8.33
CA GLU A 100 -15.10 -10.47 9.24
C GLU A 100 -16.38 -9.65 9.03
N ALA A 101 -16.74 -9.40 7.76
CA ALA A 101 -17.97 -8.68 7.43
C ALA A 101 -19.20 -9.45 7.90
N ARG A 102 -19.27 -10.75 7.62
CA ARG A 102 -20.36 -11.61 8.06
C ARG A 102 -20.43 -11.70 9.58
N THR A 103 -19.30 -11.84 10.27
CA THR A 103 -19.26 -11.91 11.73
C THR A 103 -19.81 -10.64 12.37
N ARG A 104 -19.53 -9.47 11.80
CA ARG A 104 -20.13 -8.20 12.26
C ARG A 104 -21.65 -8.18 12.10
N GLU A 105 -22.17 -8.64 10.97
CA GLU A 105 -23.63 -8.74 10.75
C GLU A 105 -24.30 -9.68 11.77
N VAL A 106 -23.67 -10.83 12.04
CA VAL A 106 -24.17 -11.79 13.02
C VAL A 106 -24.09 -11.20 14.43
N GLN A 107 -22.99 -10.54 14.79
CA GLN A 107 -22.82 -9.87 16.08
C GLN A 107 -23.92 -8.83 16.31
N ASP A 108 -24.14 -7.93 15.35
CA ASP A 108 -25.20 -6.91 15.45
C ASP A 108 -26.59 -7.55 15.63
N ALA A 109 -26.87 -8.64 14.93
CA ALA A 109 -28.14 -9.35 15.02
C ALA A 109 -28.34 -10.08 16.36
N VAL A 110 -27.30 -10.78 16.83
CA VAL A 110 -27.33 -11.51 18.11
C VAL A 110 -27.38 -10.53 19.28
N ASP A 111 -26.70 -9.40 19.21
CA ASP A 111 -26.69 -8.39 20.29
C ASP A 111 -28.08 -7.77 20.50
N ARG A 112 -28.86 -7.57 19.42
CA ARG A 112 -30.28 -7.19 19.52
C ARG A 112 -31.12 -8.23 20.25
N VAL A 113 -30.87 -9.51 20.00
CA VAL A 113 -31.56 -10.62 20.67
C VAL A 113 -31.16 -10.69 22.14
N ILE A 114 -29.87 -10.55 22.44
CA ILE A 114 -29.33 -10.50 23.81
C ILE A 114 -29.97 -9.35 24.58
N SER A 115 -29.98 -8.14 24.02
CA SER A 115 -30.62 -6.95 24.60
C SER A 115 -32.10 -7.18 24.89
N ALA A 116 -32.85 -7.71 23.93
CA ALA A 116 -34.27 -8.00 24.12
C ALA A 116 -34.51 -9.11 25.17
N ALA A 117 -33.66 -10.12 25.23
CA ALA A 117 -33.76 -11.22 26.17
C ALA A 117 -33.35 -10.81 27.60
N ALA A 118 -32.41 -9.88 27.73
CA ALA A 118 -31.92 -9.38 29.01
C ALA A 118 -32.91 -8.42 29.68
N GLN A 119 -33.82 -7.78 28.92
CA GLN A 119 -34.85 -6.88 29.44
C GLN A 119 -34.30 -5.78 30.39
N GLY A 120 -33.10 -5.26 30.06
CA GLY A 120 -32.43 -4.24 30.85
C GLY A 120 -31.49 -4.75 31.96
N ASP A 121 -31.40 -6.07 32.17
CA ASP A 121 -30.39 -6.67 33.05
C ASP A 121 -28.99 -6.61 32.40
N ARG A 122 -28.18 -5.64 32.86
CA ARG A 122 -26.83 -5.39 32.33
C ARG A 122 -25.86 -6.52 32.61
N GLN A 123 -25.96 -7.20 33.75
CA GLN A 123 -25.04 -8.28 34.06
C GLN A 123 -25.29 -9.45 33.11
N ARG A 124 -26.56 -9.81 32.95
CA ARG A 124 -26.98 -10.87 32.05
C ARG A 124 -26.65 -10.58 30.58
N HIS A 125 -26.83 -9.33 30.15
CA HIS A 125 -26.40 -8.88 28.82
C HIS A 125 -24.90 -9.12 28.60
N THR A 126 -24.08 -8.64 29.53
CA THR A 126 -22.61 -8.75 29.45
C THR A 126 -22.15 -10.21 29.44
N GLU A 127 -22.75 -11.07 30.27
CA GLU A 127 -22.43 -12.50 30.30
C GLU A 127 -22.70 -13.19 28.96
N TRP A 128 -23.84 -12.90 28.32
CA TRP A 128 -24.16 -13.45 27.01
C TRP A 128 -23.31 -12.87 25.88
N ALA A 129 -23.06 -11.56 25.89
CA ALA A 129 -22.19 -10.92 24.91
C ALA A 129 -20.77 -11.52 24.95
N HIS A 130 -20.18 -11.66 26.14
CA HIS A 130 -18.87 -12.29 26.29
C HIS A 130 -18.86 -13.78 25.93
N ARG A 131 -19.98 -14.49 26.15
CA ARG A 131 -20.09 -15.87 25.70
C ARG A 131 -20.13 -15.94 24.17
N PHE A 132 -20.91 -15.07 23.53
CA PHE A 132 -20.94 -14.95 22.07
C PHE A 132 -19.55 -14.66 21.51
N ASP A 133 -18.86 -13.64 22.02
CA ASP A 133 -17.52 -13.25 21.54
C ASP A 133 -16.53 -14.43 21.57
N ARG A 134 -16.57 -15.26 22.63
CA ARG A 134 -15.69 -16.44 22.74
C ARG A 134 -16.05 -17.55 21.76
N GLU A 135 -17.33 -17.73 21.45
CA GLU A 135 -17.80 -18.83 20.59
C GLU A 135 -17.83 -18.42 19.10
N ALA A 136 -17.95 -17.12 18.81
CA ALA A 136 -18.04 -16.58 17.45
C ALA A 136 -16.78 -16.86 16.63
N ASP A 137 -15.60 -16.81 17.25
CA ASP A 137 -14.32 -17.16 16.61
C ASP A 137 -14.39 -18.60 16.05
N ASP A 138 -14.72 -19.58 16.88
CA ASP A 138 -14.84 -21.00 16.50
C ASP A 138 -15.94 -21.23 15.43
N TRP A 139 -17.04 -20.47 15.49
CA TRP A 139 -18.13 -20.62 14.51
C TRP A 139 -17.78 -20.02 13.15
N SER A 140 -17.02 -18.93 13.14
CA SER A 140 -16.63 -18.23 11.92
C SER A 140 -15.67 -19.03 11.03
N GLU A 141 -14.96 -20.00 11.62
CA GLU A 141 -14.09 -20.94 10.91
C GLU A 141 -14.86 -22.05 10.17
N ARG A 142 -16.17 -22.20 10.41
CA ARG A 142 -16.97 -23.24 9.77
C ARG A 142 -17.25 -22.89 8.30
N PRO A 143 -17.22 -23.87 7.39
CA PRO A 143 -17.47 -23.62 5.95
C PRO A 143 -18.87 -23.08 5.67
N ASP A 144 -19.84 -23.43 6.52
CA ASP A 144 -21.24 -22.99 6.39
C ASP A 144 -21.49 -21.54 6.83
N TRP A 145 -20.49 -20.85 7.42
CA TRP A 145 -20.64 -19.49 7.94
C TRP A 145 -20.96 -18.45 6.86
N LEU A 146 -20.34 -18.59 5.69
CA LEU A 146 -20.58 -17.72 4.54
C LEU A 146 -21.69 -18.24 3.61
N GLU A 147 -21.91 -19.56 3.59
CA GLU A 147 -22.85 -20.23 2.69
C GLU A 147 -24.30 -20.12 3.19
N ASP A 148 -24.52 -20.26 4.50
CA ASP A 148 -25.85 -20.19 5.09
C ASP A 148 -26.40 -18.75 5.06
N ASP A 149 -27.71 -18.65 4.94
CA ASP A 149 -28.42 -17.37 5.09
C ASP A 149 -28.18 -16.80 6.50
N LEU A 150 -28.05 -15.46 6.58
CA LEU A 150 -27.80 -14.76 7.84
C LEU A 150 -28.80 -15.15 8.95
N ASP A 151 -30.07 -15.32 8.60
CA ASP A 151 -31.11 -15.72 9.57
C ASP A 151 -30.89 -17.11 10.16
N VAL A 152 -30.36 -18.04 9.37
CA VAL A 152 -30.02 -19.40 9.80
C VAL A 152 -28.84 -19.34 10.75
N VAL A 153 -27.80 -18.57 10.40
CA VAL A 153 -26.62 -18.37 11.24
C VAL A 153 -26.98 -17.71 12.57
N VAL A 154 -27.79 -16.65 12.56
CA VAL A 154 -28.28 -15.96 13.77
C VAL A 154 -29.12 -16.90 14.62
N SER A 155 -30.03 -17.68 14.02
CA SER A 155 -30.86 -18.65 14.76
C SER A 155 -30.01 -19.73 15.43
N ARG A 156 -28.98 -20.22 14.74
CA ARG A 156 -28.03 -21.20 15.25
C ARG A 156 -27.18 -20.64 16.39
N ALA A 157 -26.64 -19.44 16.23
CA ALA A 157 -25.89 -18.73 17.28
C ALA A 157 -26.76 -18.52 18.52
N CYS A 158 -27.99 -18.03 18.33
CA CYS A 158 -28.94 -17.85 19.43
C CYS A 158 -29.30 -19.17 20.12
N ALA A 159 -29.48 -20.26 19.37
CA ALA A 159 -29.73 -21.58 19.94
C ALA A 159 -28.55 -22.09 20.78
N ALA A 160 -27.32 -21.89 20.33
CA ALA A 160 -26.11 -22.27 21.08
C ALA A 160 -25.94 -21.48 22.39
N LEU A 161 -26.35 -20.22 22.39
CA LEU A 161 -26.40 -19.35 23.57
C LEU A 161 -27.63 -19.59 24.46
N GLU A 162 -28.52 -20.51 24.08
CA GLU A 162 -29.80 -20.79 24.76
C GLU A 162 -30.72 -19.55 24.83
N LEU A 163 -30.63 -18.67 23.85
CA LEU A 163 -31.50 -17.50 23.71
C LEU A 163 -32.88 -17.90 23.13
N PRO A 164 -33.94 -17.12 23.42
CA PRO A 164 -35.28 -17.45 22.94
C PRO A 164 -35.37 -17.45 21.41
N GLY A 165 -35.64 -18.62 20.81
CA GLY A 165 -35.75 -18.76 19.36
C GLY A 165 -36.84 -17.88 18.72
N ALA A 166 -37.88 -17.53 19.48
CA ALA A 166 -38.92 -16.60 19.03
C ALA A 166 -38.42 -15.15 18.86
N LEU A 167 -37.40 -14.74 19.63
CA LEU A 167 -36.72 -13.46 19.45
C LEU A 167 -35.73 -13.51 18.30
N ALA A 168 -34.97 -14.61 18.18
CA ALA A 168 -34.07 -14.83 17.06
C ALA A 168 -34.82 -14.80 15.72
N ALA A 169 -36.00 -15.42 15.60
CA ALA A 169 -36.79 -15.40 14.37
C ALA A 169 -37.28 -13.99 13.94
N ARG A 170 -37.34 -13.04 14.87
CA ARG A 170 -37.79 -11.66 14.64
C ARG A 170 -36.69 -10.62 14.88
N TRP A 171 -35.42 -11.02 14.87
CA TRP A 171 -34.29 -10.17 15.29
C TRP A 171 -34.24 -8.82 14.57
N ARG A 172 -34.69 -8.77 13.30
CA ARG A 172 -34.76 -7.54 12.50
C ARG A 172 -35.76 -6.51 13.02
N GLU A 173 -36.80 -6.96 13.71
CA GLU A 173 -37.85 -6.13 14.31
C GLU A 173 -37.48 -5.67 15.72
N LEU A 174 -36.43 -6.24 16.31
CA LEU A 174 -35.95 -5.84 17.63
C LEU A 174 -35.26 -4.47 17.55
N PRO A 175 -35.39 -3.65 18.61
CA PRO A 175 -34.67 -2.39 18.69
C PRO A 175 -33.16 -2.62 18.70
N GLU A 176 -32.42 -1.58 18.31
CA GLU A 176 -30.97 -1.59 18.47
C GLU A 176 -30.59 -1.69 19.96
N PRO A 177 -29.43 -2.31 20.29
CA PRO A 177 -28.98 -2.42 21.67
C PRO A 177 -28.80 -1.03 22.31
N ASP A 178 -29.54 -0.76 23.38
CA ASP A 178 -29.41 0.49 24.16
C ASP A 178 -28.16 0.50 25.06
N PHE A 179 -27.45 -0.64 25.14
CA PHE A 179 -26.30 -0.86 26.00
C PHE A 179 -25.19 -1.56 25.24
N THR A 180 -24.05 -0.88 25.11
CA THR A 180 -22.80 -1.49 24.68
C THR A 180 -21.97 -1.74 25.94
N PRO A 181 -21.61 -3.00 26.28
CA PRO A 181 -20.77 -3.26 27.43
C PRO A 181 -19.42 -2.56 27.26
N GLU A 182 -19.15 -1.56 28.10
CA GLU A 182 -17.87 -0.87 28.13
C GLU A 182 -16.82 -1.84 28.69
N PRO A 183 -15.65 -2.02 28.03
CA PRO A 183 -14.61 -2.86 28.59
C PRO A 183 -14.24 -2.34 29.97
N ALA A 184 -14.10 -3.25 30.94
CA ALA A 184 -13.69 -2.88 32.29
C ALA A 184 -12.42 -2.00 32.22
N PRO A 185 -12.35 -0.89 32.96
CA PRO A 185 -11.19 -0.03 32.92
C PRO A 185 -9.97 -0.84 33.34
N ALA A 186 -8.99 -0.93 32.44
CA ALA A 186 -7.75 -1.64 32.70
C ALA A 186 -7.12 -1.11 33.99
N THR A 187 -6.71 -2.02 34.86
CA THR A 187 -6.02 -1.67 36.09
C THR A 187 -4.68 -1.00 35.78
N PRO A 188 -4.15 -0.14 36.67
CA PRO A 188 -2.81 0.43 36.50
C PRO A 188 -1.72 -0.63 36.31
N GLU A 189 -1.91 -1.83 36.86
CA GLU A 189 -1.00 -2.96 36.76
C GLU A 189 -1.02 -3.59 35.36
N GLU A 190 -2.21 -3.83 34.78
CA GLU A 190 -2.35 -4.32 33.40
C GLU A 190 -1.78 -3.33 32.39
N VAL A 191 -2.02 -2.03 32.60
CA VAL A 191 -1.45 -0.96 31.77
C VAL A 191 0.07 -0.92 31.90
N ALA A 192 0.62 -1.11 33.10
CA ALA A 192 2.06 -1.16 33.32
C ALA A 192 2.70 -2.39 32.64
N ALA A 193 2.06 -3.55 32.72
CA ALA A 193 2.50 -4.80 32.09
C ALA A 193 2.50 -4.68 30.56
N ALA A 194 1.41 -4.19 29.96
CA ALA A 194 1.31 -3.96 28.52
C ALA A 194 2.39 -2.98 28.03
N ASN A 195 2.60 -1.88 28.76
CA ASN A 195 3.66 -0.92 28.45
C ASN A 195 5.07 -1.51 28.59
N ALA A 196 5.29 -2.43 29.54
CA ALA A 196 6.57 -3.13 29.68
C ALA A 196 6.85 -4.04 28.47
N VAL A 197 5.86 -4.80 28.02
CA VAL A 197 5.94 -5.65 26.81
C VAL A 197 6.22 -4.81 25.57
N ALA A 198 5.52 -3.69 25.40
CA ALA A 198 5.72 -2.79 24.27
C ALA A 198 7.15 -2.19 24.25
N ARG A 199 7.69 -1.81 25.42
CA ARG A 199 9.06 -1.31 25.54
C ARG A 199 10.10 -2.39 25.22
N ASP A 200 9.90 -3.60 25.71
CA ASP A 200 10.77 -4.74 25.43
C ASP A 200 10.77 -5.08 23.93
N LEU A 201 9.60 -5.14 23.30
CA LEU A 201 9.46 -5.35 21.86
C LEU A 201 10.20 -4.26 21.06
N MET A 202 10.01 -2.98 21.41
CA MET A 202 10.70 -1.85 20.77
C MET A 202 12.21 -1.91 20.98
N ALA A 203 12.69 -2.38 22.13
CA ALA A 203 14.11 -2.56 22.39
C ALA A 203 14.71 -3.68 21.52
N ARG A 204 14.00 -4.80 21.35
CA ARG A 204 14.40 -5.89 20.44
C ARG A 204 14.48 -5.41 19.00
N TYR A 205 13.50 -4.63 18.54
CA TYR A 205 13.50 -4.06 17.18
C TYR A 205 14.62 -3.02 16.97
N ARG A 206 14.96 -2.23 17.99
CA ARG A 206 16.02 -1.23 17.90
C ARG A 206 17.43 -1.82 18.04
N GLY A 207 17.54 -2.98 18.71
CA GLY A 207 18.80 -3.71 18.90
C GLY A 207 19.17 -4.64 17.74
N ALA A 208 18.22 -5.00 16.87
CA ALA A 208 18.50 -5.75 15.65
C ALA A 208 19.29 -4.86 14.66
N SER A 209 20.61 -5.07 14.60
CA SER A 209 21.43 -4.48 13.56
C SER A 209 20.99 -5.00 12.19
N GLY A 210 21.22 -4.24 11.11
CA GLY A 210 20.81 -4.60 9.74
C GLY A 210 21.32 -5.97 9.25
N ALA A 211 22.25 -6.61 9.95
CA ALA A 211 22.71 -7.97 9.68
C ALA A 211 21.72 -9.06 10.10
N ASP A 212 20.96 -8.88 11.18
CA ASP A 212 20.02 -9.90 11.71
C ASP A 212 18.71 -9.93 10.92
N VAL A 213 18.25 -8.78 10.42
CA VAL A 213 17.05 -8.67 9.56
C VAL A 213 17.27 -9.33 8.19
N ALA A 214 18.52 -9.38 7.71
CA ALA A 214 18.88 -10.08 6.47
C ALA A 214 18.96 -11.61 6.66
N ALA A 215 19.33 -12.08 7.85
CA ALA A 215 19.35 -13.50 8.18
C ALA A 215 17.93 -14.08 8.37
N ALA A 216 17.02 -13.32 8.99
CA ALA A 216 15.62 -13.74 9.19
C ALA A 216 14.78 -13.81 7.90
N ARG A 217 15.27 -13.23 6.78
CA ARG A 217 14.62 -13.29 5.45
C ARG A 217 15.10 -14.44 4.57
N ARG A 218 16.08 -15.24 5.01
CA ARG A 218 16.43 -16.48 4.31
C ARG A 218 15.45 -17.56 4.75
N PHE A 219 14.46 -17.83 3.91
CA PHE A 219 13.69 -19.06 3.93
C PHE A 219 14.64 -20.26 4.11
N PRO A 220 14.28 -21.28 4.93
CA PRO A 220 15.08 -22.49 5.02
C PRO A 220 15.18 -23.14 3.64
N PRO A 221 16.36 -23.67 3.24
CA PRO A 221 16.46 -24.45 2.01
C PRO A 221 15.56 -25.68 2.13
N ASP A 222 14.83 -25.97 1.04
CA ASP A 222 14.02 -27.18 0.88
C ASP A 222 14.83 -28.39 1.33
N ALA A 223 14.35 -29.06 2.37
CA ALA A 223 14.92 -30.32 2.81
C ALA A 223 14.57 -31.38 1.75
N ASP A 224 15.61 -31.84 1.05
CA ASP A 224 15.58 -32.93 0.10
C ASP A 224 14.80 -34.13 0.63
N THR A 225 13.90 -34.59 -0.21
CA THR A 225 13.37 -35.96 -0.27
C THR A 225 14.49 -37.01 -0.22
N SER A 226 14.39 -37.94 0.73
CA SER A 226 14.81 -39.35 0.61
C SER A 226 14.07 -40.20 1.64
#